data_AF-A0A821TWC2-F1
#
_entry.id   AF-A0A821TWC2-F1
#
_cell.length_a   1.000
_cell.length_b   1.000
_cell.length_c   1.000
_cell.angle_alpha   90.00
_cell.angle_beta   90.00
_cell.angle_gamma   90.00
#
_symmetry.space_group_name_H-M   'P 1'
#
loop_
_entity.id
_entity.type
_entity.pdbx_description
1 polymer ?
#
loop_
_entity_poly.entity_id
_entity_poly.type
_entity_poly.pdbx_seq_one_letter_code
_entity_poly.pdbx_strand_id
1 'polypeptide(L)'
;VSVPPIEQYVPSTTNDNIFNDVVEKAENFGKYHQTPVRYIPEVKPIEFYEQANLDIQVLSNIRRVHFEEPTPVQRYTIPCIREEDDIIACAQTGFDKT
;
A
#
# COMPACT_ATOMS: atom_id res chain seq x y z
N VAL A 1 -23.95 35.87 29.56
CA VAL A 1 -23.64 34.45 29.24
C VAL A 1 -22.33 34.44 28.50
N SER A 2 -21.25 33.88 29.07
CA SER A 2 -19.92 33.85 28.44
C SER A 2 -19.81 32.64 27.52
N VAL A 3 -19.44 32.87 26.26
CA VAL A 3 -19.16 31.80 25.30
C VAL A 3 -17.79 31.20 25.65
N PRO A 4 -17.64 29.85 25.72
CA PRO A 4 -16.34 29.25 25.95
C PRO A 4 -15.38 29.54 24.79
N PRO A 5 -14.07 29.67 25.07
CA PRO A 5 -13.07 29.92 24.03
C PRO A 5 -13.03 28.78 23.03
N ILE A 6 -12.87 29.12 21.75
CA ILE A 6 -12.68 28.14 20.67
C ILE A 6 -11.32 27.49 20.89
N GLU A 7 -11.29 26.20 21.23
CA GLU A 7 -10.05 25.42 21.22
C GLU A 7 -9.59 25.27 19.76
N GLN A 8 -8.55 26.01 19.39
CA GLN A 8 -7.91 25.87 18.10
C GLN A 8 -7.17 24.53 18.06
N TYR A 9 -7.66 23.61 17.23
CA TYR A 9 -6.97 22.34 16.96
C TYR A 9 -5.61 22.61 16.30
N VAL A 10 -4.54 22.18 16.97
CA VAL A 10 -3.19 22.10 16.40
C VAL A 10 -2.83 20.62 16.33
N PRO A 11 -2.72 20.00 15.14
CA PRO A 11 -2.31 18.61 15.04
C PRO A 11 -0.89 18.48 15.62
N SER A 12 -0.67 17.43 16.40
CA SER A 12 0.66 17.08 16.88
C SER A 12 1.61 16.89 15.69
N THR A 13 2.84 17.38 15.81
CA THR A 13 3.90 17.07 14.86
C THR A 13 4.14 15.56 14.83
N THR A 14 4.21 14.99 13.63
CA THR A 14 4.37 13.56 13.36
C THR A 14 5.53 12.97 14.16
N ASN A 15 5.28 11.85 14.85
CA ASN A 15 6.30 11.09 15.60
C ASN A 15 7.33 10.47 14.65
N ASP A 16 8.60 10.43 15.05
CA ASP A 16 9.70 9.78 14.30
C ASP A 16 9.53 8.24 14.15
N ASN A 17 8.55 7.67 14.85
CA ASN A 17 8.25 6.24 14.91
C ASN A 17 7.13 5.81 13.93
N ILE A 18 7.10 6.36 12.73
CA ILE A 18 6.03 6.14 11.72
C ILE A 18 5.81 4.68 11.33
N PHE A 19 6.78 3.79 11.57
CA PHE A 19 6.69 2.38 11.21
C PHE A 19 6.13 1.49 12.33
N ASN A 20 5.87 2.03 13.53
CA ASN A 20 5.35 1.26 14.65
C ASN A 20 3.84 1.00 14.55
N ASP A 21 3.12 1.82 13.77
CA ASP A 21 1.67 1.69 13.58
C ASP A 21 1.31 0.74 12.41
N VAL A 22 2.29 0.00 11.89
CA VAL A 22 2.06 -1.01 10.85
C VAL A 22 1.25 -2.14 11.46
N VAL A 23 0.00 -2.28 11.00
CA VAL A 23 -0.84 -3.43 11.33
C VAL A 23 -0.17 -4.67 10.75
N GLU A 24 0.11 -5.67 11.58
CA GLU A 24 0.69 -6.94 11.12
C GLU A 24 -0.17 -7.53 9.99
N LYS A 25 0.50 -8.13 8.99
CA LYS A 25 -0.15 -8.83 7.87
C LYS A 25 -1.26 -9.73 8.42
N ALA A 26 -2.47 -9.57 7.90
CA ALA A 26 -3.59 -10.44 8.27
C ALA A 26 -3.19 -11.92 8.13
N GLU A 27 -3.57 -12.76 9.10
CA GLU A 27 -3.29 -14.22 9.18
C GLU A 27 -3.62 -15.00 7.88
N ASN A 28 -4.34 -14.39 6.94
CA ASN A 28 -4.77 -14.98 5.68
C ASN A 28 -4.02 -14.49 4.43
N PHE A 29 -2.85 -13.83 4.55
CA PHE A 29 -2.11 -13.28 3.40
C PHE A 29 -1.85 -14.31 2.29
N GLY A 30 -1.56 -15.57 2.65
CA GLY A 30 -1.38 -16.66 1.69
C GLY A 30 -2.62 -17.01 0.85
N LYS A 31 -3.84 -16.70 1.35
CA LYS A 31 -5.08 -16.92 0.60
C LYS A 31 -5.30 -15.87 -0.49
N TYR A 32 -4.66 -14.71 -0.39
CA TYR A 32 -4.82 -13.64 -1.37
C TYR A 32 -4.34 -14.07 -2.76
N HIS A 33 -3.27 -14.89 -2.82
CA HIS A 33 -2.70 -15.39 -4.07
C HIS A 33 -3.62 -16.34 -4.86
N GLN A 34 -4.65 -16.90 -4.23
CA GLN A 34 -5.59 -17.81 -4.88
C GLN A 34 -6.79 -17.07 -5.51
N THR A 35 -6.90 -15.76 -5.30
CA THR A 35 -8.01 -14.96 -5.82
C THR A 35 -7.84 -14.77 -7.33
N PRO A 36 -8.83 -15.13 -8.16
CA PRO A 36 -8.75 -14.89 -9.59
C PRO A 36 -8.71 -13.38 -9.86
N VAL A 37 -7.71 -12.93 -10.63
CA VAL A 37 -7.55 -11.53 -11.01
C VAL A 37 -7.90 -11.35 -12.48
N ARG A 38 -8.70 -10.33 -12.78
CA ARG A 38 -9.00 -9.88 -14.14
C ARG A 38 -8.35 -8.52 -14.36
N TYR A 39 -7.64 -8.38 -15.47
CA TYR A 39 -6.93 -7.17 -15.85
C TYR A 39 -7.07 -6.94 -17.36
N ILE A 40 -7.22 -5.68 -17.76
CA ILE A 40 -7.35 -5.23 -19.14
C ILE A 40 -6.71 -3.84 -19.22
N PRO A 41 -5.77 -3.58 -20.14
CA PRO A 41 -5.14 -4.52 -21.08
C PRO A 41 -4.29 -5.59 -20.37
N GLU A 42 -3.65 -6.48 -21.13
CA GLU A 42 -2.76 -7.49 -20.55
C GLU A 42 -1.52 -6.84 -19.93
N VAL A 43 -1.28 -7.07 -18.65
CA VAL A 43 -0.17 -6.51 -17.86
C VAL A 43 0.67 -7.66 -17.35
N LYS A 44 2.00 -7.52 -17.45
CA LYS A 44 2.92 -8.46 -16.83
C LYS A 44 3.02 -8.16 -15.33
N PRO A 45 2.54 -9.05 -14.44
CA PRO A 45 2.61 -8.80 -13.01
C PRO A 45 4.06 -8.90 -12.51
N ILE A 46 4.31 -8.23 -11.39
CA ILE A 46 5.49 -8.47 -10.56
C ILE A 46 5.17 -9.54 -9.51
N GLU A 47 6.14 -10.35 -9.11
CA GLU A 47 6.03 -11.30 -8.00
C GLU A 47 6.78 -10.79 -6.75
N PHE A 48 7.77 -9.91 -6.93
CA PHE A 48 8.54 -9.27 -5.86
C PHE A 48 8.64 -7.76 -6.09
N TYR A 49 8.73 -6.97 -5.01
CA TYR A 49 8.88 -5.51 -5.11
C TYR A 49 10.17 -5.10 -5.84
N GLU A 50 11.20 -5.92 -5.78
CA GLU A 50 12.46 -5.73 -6.51
C GLU A 50 12.29 -5.70 -8.03
N GLN A 51 11.23 -6.34 -8.57
CA GLN A 51 10.95 -6.35 -10.00
C GLN A 51 10.28 -5.07 -10.48
N ALA A 52 9.79 -4.22 -9.57
CA ALA A 52 9.07 -2.99 -9.89
C ALA A 52 9.97 -1.79 -10.23
N ASN A 53 11.29 -1.96 -10.16
CA ASN A 53 12.27 -0.89 -10.41
C ASN A 53 11.99 0.38 -9.58
N LEU A 54 11.59 0.20 -8.32
CA LEU A 54 11.37 1.30 -7.38
C LEU A 54 12.70 1.83 -6.83
N ASP A 55 12.68 3.07 -6.36
CA ASP A 55 13.84 3.67 -5.70
C ASP A 55 14.27 2.86 -4.48
N ILE A 56 15.58 2.80 -4.23
CA ILE A 56 16.18 2.03 -3.14
C ILE A 56 15.64 2.42 -1.75
N GLN A 57 15.29 3.70 -1.54
CA GLN A 57 14.69 4.18 -0.30
C GLN A 57 13.26 3.64 -0.12
N VAL A 58 12.50 3.55 -1.21
CA VAL A 58 11.15 2.97 -1.21
C VAL A 58 11.23 1.48 -0.86
N LEU A 59 12.10 0.73 -1.53
CA LEU A 59 12.33 -0.69 -1.24
C LEU A 59 12.80 -0.92 0.21
N SER A 60 13.67 -0.04 0.73
CA SER A 60 14.11 -0.08 2.13
C SER A 60 12.93 0.08 3.09
N ASN A 61 12.02 1.03 2.84
CA ASN A 61 10.85 1.26 3.67
C ASN A 61 9.83 0.10 3.61
N ILE A 62 9.62 -0.48 2.42
CA ILE A 62 8.78 -1.68 2.24
C ILE A 62 9.31 -2.85 3.10
N ARG A 63 10.64 -3.03 3.15
CA ARG A 63 11.27 -4.07 4.00
C ARG A 63 11.13 -3.79 5.49
N ARG A 64 11.21 -2.52 5.90
CA ARG A 64 11.04 -2.11 7.31
C ARG A 64 9.65 -2.44 7.86
N VAL A 65 8.65 -2.54 6.99
CA VAL A 65 7.27 -2.92 7.34
C VAL A 65 6.98 -4.40 7.09
N HIS A 66 8.01 -5.22 6.82
CA HIS A 66 7.90 -6.66 6.61
C HIS A 66 6.96 -7.07 5.45
N PHE A 67 6.86 -6.23 4.42
CA PHE A 67 6.14 -6.56 3.19
C PHE A 67 7.09 -7.25 2.21
N GLU A 68 7.10 -8.58 2.25
CA GLU A 68 7.99 -9.40 1.42
C GLU A 68 7.56 -9.47 -0.05
N GLU A 69 6.24 -9.54 -0.28
CA GLU A 69 5.63 -9.74 -1.59
C GLU A 69 4.45 -8.77 -1.78
N PRO A 70 4.23 -8.26 -3.01
CA PRO A 70 3.07 -7.46 -3.37
C PRO A 70 1.75 -8.24 -3.25
N THR A 71 0.69 -7.56 -2.79
CA THR A 71 -0.67 -8.12 -2.80
C THR A 71 -1.17 -8.33 -4.23
N PRO A 72 -2.20 -9.17 -4.44
CA PRO A 72 -2.73 -9.41 -5.79
C PRO A 72 -3.11 -8.14 -6.54
N VAL A 73 -3.58 -7.07 -5.88
CA VAL A 73 -3.86 -5.80 -6.56
C VAL A 73 -2.57 -5.07 -6.92
N GLN A 74 -1.64 -4.95 -5.98
CA GLN A 74 -0.35 -4.29 -6.17
C GLN A 74 0.48 -4.94 -7.31
N ARG A 75 0.41 -6.27 -7.46
CA ARG A 75 1.12 -7.03 -8.50
C ARG A 75 0.85 -6.55 -9.91
N TYR A 76 -0.37 -6.10 -10.19
CA TYR A 76 -0.75 -5.58 -11.51
C TYR A 76 -0.75 -4.06 -11.56
N THR A 77 -0.99 -3.36 -10.45
CA THR A 77 -1.07 -1.89 -10.48
C THR A 77 0.29 -1.21 -10.45
N ILE A 78 1.24 -1.71 -9.64
CA ILE A 78 2.58 -1.11 -9.54
C ILE A 78 3.28 -0.99 -10.92
N PRO A 79 3.33 -2.04 -11.77
CA PRO A 79 3.94 -1.89 -13.09
C PRO A 79 3.19 -0.88 -13.98
N CYS A 80 1.84 -0.85 -13.96
CA CYS A 80 1.08 0.14 -14.73
C CYS A 80 1.35 1.58 -14.29
N ILE A 81 1.39 1.85 -12.97
CA ILE A 81 1.72 3.18 -12.44
C ILE A 81 3.12 3.58 -12.91
N ARG A 82 4.03 2.59 -13.03
CA ARG A 82 5.40 2.84 -13.46
C ARG A 82 5.53 3.21 -14.92
N GLU A 83 4.62 2.75 -15.76
CA GLU A 83 4.47 3.12 -17.17
C GLU A 83 3.64 4.40 -17.37
N GLU A 84 3.24 5.07 -16.27
CA GLU A 84 2.45 6.31 -16.28
C GLU A 84 1.03 6.12 -16.85
N ASP A 85 0.51 4.90 -16.85
CA ASP A 85 -0.86 4.58 -17.25
C ASP A 85 -1.87 4.95 -16.16
N ASP A 86 -3.04 5.43 -16.58
CA ASP A 86 -4.21 5.57 -15.71
C ASP A 86 -4.82 4.20 -15.38
N ILE A 87 -5.22 3.99 -14.12
CA ILE A 87 -5.69 2.69 -13.64
C ILE A 87 -6.99 2.81 -12.87
N ILE A 88 -7.91 1.87 -13.12
CA ILE A 88 -9.06 1.59 -12.26
C ILE A 88 -8.85 0.20 -11.65
N ALA A 89 -8.54 0.16 -10.35
CA ALA A 89 -8.30 -1.09 -9.63
C ALA A 89 -9.38 -1.33 -8.56
N CYS A 90 -9.95 -2.54 -8.56
CA CYS A 90 -10.95 -2.97 -7.59
C CYS A 90 -10.42 -4.19 -6.81
N ALA A 91 -10.39 -4.09 -5.49
CA ALA A 91 -10.02 -5.17 -4.59
C ALA A 91 -10.86 -5.13 -3.31
N GLN A 92 -10.94 -6.21 -2.55
CA GLN A 92 -11.63 -6.25 -1.26
C GLN A 92 -10.91 -5.37 -0.21
N THR A 93 -11.66 -4.83 0.77
CA THR A 93 -11.07 -4.09 1.91
C THR A 93 -10.10 -4.99 2.67
N GLY A 94 -8.94 -4.45 3.08
CA GLY A 94 -7.88 -5.23 3.75
C GLY A 94 -6.95 -6.02 2.83
N PHE A 95 -6.97 -5.73 1.51
CA PHE A 95 -6.01 -6.24 0.52
C PHE A 95 -4.95 -5.19 0.14
N ASP A 96 -4.62 -4.30 1.07
CA ASP A 96 -3.51 -3.33 0.97
C ASP A 96 -3.47 -2.56 -0.36
N LYS A 97 -4.59 -1.87 -0.66
CA LYS A 97 -4.65 -0.92 -1.78
C LYS A 97 -3.84 0.35 -1.53
N THR A 98 -3.59 0.68 -0.26
CA THR A 98 -2.77 1.81 0.19
C THR A 98 -1.30 1.44 0.10
#